data_AF-A0A7X7YJM0-F1
#
_entry.id   AF-A0A7X7YJM0-F1
#
_cell.length_a   1.000
_cell.length_b   1.000
_cell.length_c   1.000
_cell.angle_alpha   90.00
_cell.angle_beta   90.00
_cell.angle_gamma   90.00
#
_symmetry.space_group_name_H-M   'P 1'
#
loop_
_entity.id
_entity.type
_entity.pdbx_description
1 polymer ?
#
loop_
_entity_poly.entity_id
_entity_poly.type
_entity_poly.pdbx_seq_one_letter_code
_entity_poly.pdbx_strand_id
1 'polypeptide(L)'
;MKIIGMEVYRRKSDEEYVESIRKNMKCGRWASPLAFLTSILQFGVGCLIVRVIFDSYSPRPIFPNLTEGIGIGIALGAIACMSIFLSLHFFQHAMTLALGVRSERLLLRYHDELQALGRIP
;
A
#
# COMPACT_ATOMS: atom_id res chain seq x y z
N MET A 1 -12.54 -1.21 -15.25
CA MET A 1 -11.67 -1.69 -14.16
C MET A 1 -10.80 -2.79 -14.74
N LYS A 2 -9.56 -2.46 -15.15
CA LYS A 2 -8.66 -3.41 -15.83
C LYS A 2 -8.02 -4.27 -14.75
N ILE A 3 -8.33 -5.57 -14.76
CA ILE A 3 -7.69 -6.55 -13.88
C ILE A 3 -6.25 -6.69 -14.37
N ILE A 4 -5.35 -5.91 -13.78
CA ILE A 4 -3.90 -6.07 -13.95
C ILE A 4 -3.51 -7.22 -13.01
N GLY A 5 -3.17 -8.39 -13.55
CA GLY A 5 -2.55 -9.42 -12.70
C GLY A 5 -2.72 -10.88 -13.06
N MET A 6 -3.32 -11.24 -14.19
CA MET A 6 -3.37 -12.65 -14.63
C MET A 6 -3.05 -12.81 -16.12
N GLU A 7 -2.02 -12.13 -16.62
CA GLU A 7 -1.25 -12.73 -17.71
C GLU A 7 -0.39 -13.84 -17.11
N VAL A 8 -0.91 -15.05 -17.23
CA VAL A 8 -0.17 -16.30 -17.02
C VAL A 8 1.14 -16.17 -17.78
N TYR A 9 2.23 -16.03 -17.02
CA TYR A 9 3.60 -15.91 -17.50
C TYR A 9 3.88 -17.01 -18.52
N ARG A 10 3.87 -16.62 -19.80
CA ARG A 10 4.49 -17.37 -20.89
C ARG A 10 5.91 -17.69 -20.43
N ARG A 11 6.25 -18.99 -20.29
CA ARG A 11 7.56 -19.45 -19.79
C ARG A 11 8.67 -18.73 -20.56
N LYS A 12 9.22 -17.69 -19.96
CA LYS A 12 10.47 -17.03 -20.31
C LYS A 12 11.56 -17.75 -19.52
N SER A 13 12.73 -17.93 -20.12
CA SER A 13 13.90 -18.60 -19.51
C SER A 13 14.09 -18.19 -18.04
N ASP A 14 14.62 -19.09 -17.19
CA ASP A 14 14.87 -18.82 -15.77
C ASP A 14 15.67 -17.51 -15.56
N GLU A 15 16.59 -17.19 -16.47
CA GLU A 15 17.32 -15.93 -16.50
C GLU A 15 16.42 -14.70 -16.71
N GLU A 16 15.50 -14.76 -17.66
CA GLU A 16 14.56 -13.66 -17.93
C GLU A 16 13.63 -13.42 -16.73
N TYR A 17 13.27 -14.47 -16.00
CA TYR A 17 12.49 -14.37 -14.78
C TYR A 17 13.29 -13.67 -13.67
N VAL A 18 14.54 -14.08 -13.46
CA VAL A 18 15.46 -13.47 -12.49
C VAL A 18 15.71 -11.99 -12.79
N GLU A 19 15.95 -11.64 -14.05
CA GLU A 19 16.11 -10.25 -14.48
C GLU A 19 14.85 -9.41 -14.24
N SER A 20 13.67 -9.99 -14.50
CA SER A 20 12.39 -9.31 -14.25
C SER A 20 12.19 -8.99 -12.77
N ILE A 21 12.52 -9.92 -11.86
CA ILE A 21 12.49 -9.71 -10.41
C ILE A 21 13.50 -8.63 -10.02
N ARG A 22 14.72 -8.70 -10.55
CA ARG A 22 15.80 -7.73 -10.26
C ARG A 22 15.40 -6.31 -10.69
N LYS A 23 14.72 -6.17 -11.83
CA LYS A 23 14.15 -4.90 -12.33
C LYS A 23 12.99 -4.42 -11.47
N ASN A 24 12.07 -5.32 -11.09
CA ASN A 24 10.94 -5.00 -10.22
C ASN A 24 11.40 -4.54 -8.83
N MET A 25 12.41 -5.16 -8.24
CA MET A 25 12.98 -4.71 -6.96
C MET A 25 13.63 -3.32 -7.06
N LYS A 26 14.33 -3.01 -8.16
CA LYS A 26 14.90 -1.67 -8.38
C LYS A 26 13.80 -0.60 -8.53
N CYS A 27 12.73 -0.91 -9.27
CA CYS A 27 11.60 0.01 -9.48
C CYS A 27 10.77 0.18 -8.19
N GLY A 28 10.51 -0.92 -7.46
CA GLY A 28 9.79 -0.93 -6.19
C GLY A 28 10.45 -0.08 -5.11
N ARG A 29 11.79 0.02 -5.11
CA ARG A 29 12.54 0.87 -4.17
C ARG A 29 12.21 2.37 -4.29
N TRP A 30 11.85 2.83 -5.49
CA TRP A 30 11.43 4.23 -5.72
C TRP A 30 9.93 4.43 -5.49
N ALA A 31 9.12 3.40 -5.71
CA ALA A 31 7.69 3.43 -5.45
C ALA A 31 7.36 3.36 -3.93
N SER A 32 8.23 2.74 -3.13
CA SER A 32 8.05 2.62 -1.68
C SER A 32 7.95 3.96 -0.91
N PRO A 33 8.87 4.94 -1.08
CA PRO A 33 8.75 6.23 -0.38
C PRO A 33 7.51 7.01 -0.81
N LEU A 34 7.09 6.90 -2.07
CA LEU A 34 5.84 7.48 -2.54
C LEU A 34 4.63 6.83 -1.86
N ALA A 35 4.57 5.50 -1.81
CA ALA A 35 3.50 4.77 -1.12
C ALA A 35 3.45 5.10 0.39
N PHE A 36 4.61 5.30 1.02
CA PHE A 36 4.72 5.72 2.41
C PHE A 36 4.24 7.16 2.65
N LEU A 37 4.59 8.09 1.75
CA LEU A 37 4.06 9.46 1.81
C LEU A 37 2.54 9.48 1.64
N THR A 38 2.00 8.67 0.72
CA THR A 38 0.55 8.57 0.52
C THR A 38 -0.17 7.97 1.73
N SER A 39 0.43 7.00 2.43
CA SER A 39 -0.17 6.43 3.63
C SER A 39 -0.19 7.42 4.80
N ILE A 40 0.89 8.19 5.00
CA ILE A 40 0.95 9.26 6.00
C ILE A 40 -0.12 10.32 5.72
N LEU A 41 -0.25 10.76 4.47
CA LEU A 41 -1.23 11.76 4.07
C LEU A 41 -2.66 11.28 4.36
N GLN A 42 -3.00 10.05 3.96
CA GLN A 42 -4.32 9.47 4.20
C GLN A 42 -4.63 9.26 5.68
N PHE A 43 -3.63 8.85 6.47
CA PHE A 43 -3.77 8.75 7.92
C PHE A 43 -4.05 10.11 8.54
N GLY A 44 -3.30 11.14 8.15
CA GLY A 44 -3.50 12.52 8.61
C GLY A 44 -4.89 13.04 8.28
N VAL A 45 -5.38 12.81 7.06
CA VAL A 45 -6.75 13.17 6.66
C VAL A 45 -7.79 12.44 7.50
N GLY A 46 -7.64 11.13 7.73
CA GLY A 46 -8.53 10.35 8.58
C GLY A 46 -8.59 10.89 10.01
N CYS A 47 -7.44 11.18 10.62
CA CYS A 47 -7.36 11.78 11.96
C CYS A 47 -8.00 13.17 12.03
N LEU A 48 -7.84 13.99 11.00
CA LEU A 48 -8.41 15.34 10.94
C LEU A 48 -9.95 15.26 10.86
N ILE A 49 -10.49 14.34 10.07
CA ILE A 49 -11.93 14.09 9.99
C ILE A 49 -12.48 13.61 11.35
N VAL A 50 -11.82 12.67 12.01
CA VAL A 50 -12.22 12.21 13.37
C VAL A 50 -12.21 13.38 14.36
N ARG A 51 -11.19 14.23 14.30
CA ARG A 51 -11.12 15.42 15.15
C ARG A 51 -12.28 16.38 14.89
N VAL A 52 -12.61 16.66 13.63
CA VAL A 52 -13.74 17.52 13.26
C VAL A 52 -15.06 16.92 13.74
N ILE A 53 -15.25 15.60 13.61
CA ILE A 53 -16.42 14.92 14.16
C ILE A 53 -16.49 15.11 15.68
N PHE A 54 -15.39 14.88 16.40
CA PHE A 54 -15.35 15.00 17.86
C PHE A 54 -15.59 16.44 18.34
N ASP A 55 -14.95 17.43 17.71
CA ASP A 55 -15.12 18.85 18.00
C ASP A 55 -16.57 19.31 17.71
N SER A 56 -17.26 18.67 16.77
CA SER A 56 -18.68 18.93 16.46
C SER A 56 -19.67 18.43 17.53
N TYR A 57 -19.25 17.54 18.45
CA TYR A 57 -20.04 17.11 19.60
C TYR A 57 -19.88 18.04 20.84
N SER A 58 -19.01 19.05 20.76
CA SER A 58 -18.85 20.12 21.78
C SER A 58 -20.02 21.12 21.71
N PRO A 59 -20.27 21.99 22.72
CA PRO A 59 -21.57 22.63 22.97
C PRO A 59 -22.05 23.69 21.94
N ARG A 60 -21.44 23.77 20.76
CA ARG A 60 -21.92 24.53 19.60
C ARG A 60 -22.05 23.59 18.40
N PRO A 61 -23.18 22.88 18.25
CA PRO A 61 -23.38 22.01 17.12
C PRO A 61 -23.36 22.83 15.82
N ILE A 62 -22.51 22.44 14.88
CA ILE A 62 -22.36 23.08 13.56
C ILE A 62 -23.65 22.89 12.72
N PHE A 63 -24.40 21.83 13.00
CA PHE A 63 -25.67 21.52 12.35
C PHE A 63 -26.84 21.70 13.32
N PRO A 64 -27.80 22.60 13.02
CA PRO A 64 -28.96 22.83 13.88
C PRO A 64 -29.98 21.67 13.85
N ASN A 65 -29.92 20.81 12.82
CA ASN A 65 -30.83 19.68 12.63
C ASN A 65 -30.15 18.35 12.98
N LEU A 66 -30.71 17.62 13.94
CA LEU A 66 -30.19 16.34 14.44
C LEU A 66 -30.11 15.26 13.35
N THR A 67 -31.11 15.19 12.46
CA THR A 67 -31.19 14.20 11.38
C THR A 67 -30.16 14.44 10.27
N GLU A 68 -29.91 15.70 9.92
CA GLU A 68 -28.87 16.08 8.95
C GLU A 68 -27.46 15.85 9.52
N GLY A 69 -27.27 16.14 10.82
CA GLY A 69 -26.02 15.88 11.52
C GLY A 69 -25.65 14.40 11.64
N ILE A 70 -26.63 13.51 11.85
CA ILE A 70 -26.40 12.05 11.90
C ILE A 70 -25.93 11.52 10.54
N GLY A 71 -26.60 11.91 9.45
CA GLY A 71 -26.23 11.44 8.11
C GLY A 71 -24.82 11.88 7.71
N ILE A 72 -24.48 13.14 7.96
CA ILE A 72 -23.15 13.69 7.70
C ILE A 72 -22.10 13.04 8.61
N GLY A 73 -22.42 12.83 9.88
CA GLY A 73 -21.53 12.16 10.84
C GLY A 73 -21.20 10.72 10.45
N ILE A 74 -22.19 9.94 10.00
CA ILE A 74 -21.98 8.57 9.51
C ILE A 74 -21.12 8.57 8.24
N ALA A 75 -21.41 9.47 7.28
CA ALA A 75 -20.63 9.59 6.06
C ALA A 75 -19.17 9.96 6.33
N LEU A 76 -18.92 10.97 7.18
CA LEU A 76 -17.58 11.37 7.58
C LEU A 76 -16.85 10.27 8.37
N GLY A 77 -17.56 9.56 9.26
CA GLY A 77 -17.01 8.41 9.99
C GLY A 77 -16.59 7.28 9.05
N ALA A 78 -17.41 6.96 8.04
CA ALA A 78 -17.06 5.97 7.02
C ALA A 78 -15.85 6.39 6.19
N ILE A 79 -15.78 7.66 5.78
CA ILE A 79 -14.63 8.21 5.04
C ILE A 79 -13.35 8.15 5.89
N ALA A 80 -13.43 8.49 7.17
CA ALA A 80 -12.29 8.42 8.08
C ALA A 80 -11.79 6.98 8.25
N CYS A 81 -12.71 6.04 8.48
CA CYS A 81 -12.38 4.62 8.62
C CYS A 81 -11.73 4.07 7.33
N MET A 82 -12.31 4.36 6.17
CA MET A 82 -11.75 3.95 4.88
C MET A 82 -10.36 4.56 4.64
N SER A 83 -10.16 5.82 5.01
CA SER A 83 -8.86 6.51 4.88
C SER A 83 -7.79 5.87 5.76
N ILE A 84 -8.13 5.49 6.99
CA ILE A 84 -7.22 4.78 7.91
C ILE A 84 -6.90 3.38 7.39
N PHE A 85 -7.92 2.63 6.93
CA PHE A 85 -7.73 1.29 6.38
C PHE A 85 -6.84 1.31 5.13
N LEU A 86 -7.10 2.26 4.23
CA LEU A 86 -6.33 2.42 2.99
C LEU A 86 -4.88 2.83 3.29
N SER A 87 -4.66 3.69 4.29
CA SER A 87 -3.33 4.02 4.79
C SER A 87 -2.57 2.77 5.26
N LEU A 88 -3.19 1.91 6.07
CA LEU A 88 -2.58 0.66 6.53
C LEU A 88 -2.22 -0.26 5.36
N HIS A 89 -3.11 -0.39 4.38
CA HIS A 89 -2.85 -1.19 3.18
C HIS A 89 -1.66 -0.64 2.38
N PHE A 90 -1.61 0.68 2.13
CA PHE A 90 -0.48 1.30 1.44
C PHE A 90 0.82 1.22 2.24
N PHE A 91 0.76 1.28 3.57
CA PHE A 91 1.92 1.09 4.42
C PHE A 91 2.46 -0.34 4.32
N GLN A 92 1.60 -1.35 4.37
CA GLN A 92 1.98 -2.75 4.16
C GLN A 92 2.58 -2.95 2.76
N HIS A 93 1.98 -2.34 1.75
CA HIS A 93 2.48 -2.41 0.39
C HIS A 93 3.85 -1.72 0.23
N ALA A 94 4.02 -0.52 0.83
CA ALA A 94 5.27 0.22 0.87
C ALA A 94 6.38 -0.58 1.57
N MET A 95 6.05 -1.24 2.69
CA MET A 95 6.97 -2.14 3.40
C MET A 95 7.37 -3.34 2.55
N THR A 96 6.41 -3.94 1.86
CA THR A 96 6.65 -5.06 0.93
C THR A 96 7.52 -4.63 -0.25
N LEU A 97 7.36 -3.40 -0.76
CA LEU A 97 8.17 -2.84 -1.83
C LEU A 97 9.58 -2.42 -1.38
N ALA A 98 9.71 -1.81 -0.19
CA ALA A 98 11.00 -1.40 0.38
C ALA A 98 11.86 -2.61 0.73
N LEU A 99 11.24 -3.60 1.36
CA LEU A 99 11.89 -4.83 1.73
C LEU A 99 11.91 -5.81 0.54
N GLY A 100 11.23 -5.59 -0.57
CA GLY A 100 10.98 -6.69 -1.51
C GLY A 100 10.25 -7.87 -0.85
N VAL A 101 9.68 -8.76 -1.64
CA VAL A 101 9.10 -9.96 -1.04
C VAL A 101 10.27 -10.81 -0.52
N ARG A 102 10.25 -11.21 0.75
CA ARG A 102 11.32 -12.01 1.37
C ARG A 102 11.70 -13.22 0.51
N SER A 103 10.71 -13.82 -0.15
CA SER A 103 10.87 -14.91 -1.11
C SER A 103 11.66 -14.50 -2.36
N GLU A 104 11.42 -13.34 -2.94
CA GLU A 104 12.16 -12.83 -4.11
C GLU A 104 13.63 -12.56 -3.79
N ARG A 105 13.93 -11.98 -2.61
CA ARG A 105 15.32 -11.82 -2.16
C ARG A 105 16.00 -13.17 -1.92
N LEU A 106 15.29 -14.14 -1.34
CA LEU A 106 15.84 -15.48 -1.13
C LEU A 106 16.12 -16.18 -2.45
N LEU A 107 15.21 -16.06 -3.41
CA LEU A 107 15.32 -16.66 -4.74
C LEU A 107 16.52 -16.08 -5.50
N LEU A 108 16.71 -14.76 -5.46
CA LEU A 108 17.89 -14.13 -6.05
C LEU A 108 19.18 -14.57 -5.37
N ARG A 109 19.21 -14.63 -4.04
CA ARG A 109 20.39 -15.09 -3.31
C ARG A 109 20.74 -16.54 -3.62
N TYR A 110 19.74 -17.41 -3.71
CA TYR A 110 19.92 -18.82 -4.07
C TYR A 110 20.42 -18.97 -5.51
N HIS A 111 19.87 -18.19 -6.44
CA HIS A 111 20.33 -18.16 -7.82
C HIS A 111 21.78 -17.68 -7.93
N ASP A 112 22.12 -16.56 -7.27
CA ASP A 112 23.48 -16.01 -7.26
C ASP A 112 24.50 -16.99 -6.62
N GLU A 113 24.11 -17.70 -5.55
CA GLU A 113 24.94 -18.75 -4.92
C GLU A 113 25.16 -19.97 -5.83
N LEU A 114 24.12 -20.41 -6.55
CA LEU A 114 24.25 -21.53 -7.49
C LEU A 114 25.07 -21.16 -8.74
N GLN A 115 24.97 -19.92 -9.20
CA GLN A 115 25.81 -19.39 -10.29
C GLN A 115 27.28 -19.29 -9.85
N ALA A 116 27.54 -18.82 -8.62
CA ALA A 116 28.90 -18.79 -8.05
C ALA A 116 29.52 -20.20 -7.89
N LEU A 117 28.69 -21.22 -7.69
CA LEU A 117 29.10 -22.63 -7.64
C LEU A 117 29.22 -23.28 -9.03
N GLY A 118 28.94 -22.55 -10.13
CA GLY A 118 28.97 -23.07 -11.50
C GLY A 118 27.91 -24.15 -11.78
N ARG A 119 26.84 -24.22 -10.97
CA ARG A 119 25.76 -25.22 -11.12
C ARG A 119 24.67 -24.79 -12.09
N ILE A 120 24.65 -23.53 -12.47
CA ILE A 120 23.75 -22.92 -13.47
C ILE A 120 24.63 -21.96 -14.28
N PRO A 121 24.39 -21.79 -15.60
CA PRO A 121 25.03 -20.77 -16.42
C PRO A 121 24.99 -19.36 -15.81
#